data_AF-A0A7X8VRB3-F1
#
_entry.id   AF-A0A7X8VRB3-F1
#
_cell.length_a   1.000
_cell.length_b   1.000
_cell.length_c   1.000
_cell.angle_alpha   90.00
_cell.angle_beta   90.00
_cell.angle_gamma   90.00
#
_symmetry.space_group_name_H-M   'P 1'
#
loop_
_entity.id
_entity.type
_entity.pdbx_description
1 polymer ?
#
loop_
_entity_poly.entity_id
_entity_poly.type
_entity_poly.pdbx_seq_one_letter_code
_entity_poly.pdbx_strand_id
1 'polypeptide(L)' 'KLGARRPRRIVMCGGPAEGKAWPIILQKTLQLPIQTSPYQSYAGALGAAMLAAAKTV' A
#
# COMPACT_ATOMS: atom_id res chain seq x y z
N LYS A 1 1.32 -17.12 5.88
CA LYS A 1 0.52 -16.54 6.99
C LYS A 1 1.41 -15.56 7.75
N LEU A 2 0.95 -14.34 8.04
CA LEU A 2 1.74 -13.32 8.78
C LEU A 2 2.00 -13.66 10.26
N GLY A 3 1.48 -14.78 10.78
CA GLY A 3 1.62 -15.16 12.19
C GLY A 3 0.94 -14.16 13.12
N ALA A 4 1.37 -14.11 14.38
CA ALA A 4 0.93 -13.11 15.37
C ALA A 4 1.61 -11.73 15.22
N ARG A 5 2.32 -11.49 14.11
CA ARG A 5 3.06 -10.24 13.91
C ARG A 5 2.12 -9.11 13.51
N ARG A 6 2.08 -8.05 14.32
CA ARG A 6 1.40 -6.80 13.96
C ARG A 6 2.09 -6.14 12.76
N PRO A 7 1.33 -5.69 11.74
CA PRO A 7 1.88 -4.87 10.67
C PRO A 7 2.45 -3.56 11.23
N ARG A 8 3.61 -3.13 10.73
CA ARG A 8 4.20 -1.83 11.13
C ARG A 8 3.58 -0.65 10.39
N ARG A 9 3.07 -0.88 9.17
CA ARG A 9 2.42 0.11 8.32
C ARG A 9 1.50 -0.58 7.32
N ILE A 10 0.52 0.16 6.82
CA ILE A 10 -0.34 -0.23 5.70
C ILE A 10 -0.20 0.83 4.62
N VAL A 11 0.04 0.41 3.38
CA VAL A 11 0.10 1.29 2.22
C VAL A 11 -1.11 0.98 1.34
N MET A 12 -1.90 2.00 1.04
CA MET A 12 -3.06 1.92 0.17
C MET A 12 -2.70 2.28 -1.26
N CYS A 13 -3.24 1.52 -2.20
CA CYS A 13 -3.10 1.70 -3.65
C CYS A 13 -4.45 1.45 -4.35
N GLY A 14 -4.59 1.92 -5.59
CA GLY A 14 -5.80 1.81 -6.40
C GLY A 14 -6.90 2.79 -6.00
N GLY A 15 -8.11 2.60 -6.56
CA GLY A 15 -9.26 3.50 -6.37
C GLY A 15 -9.57 3.88 -4.90
N PRO A 16 -9.51 2.96 -3.92
CA PRO A 16 -9.72 3.31 -2.52
C PRO A 16 -8.71 4.32 -1.94
N ALA A 17 -7.52 4.44 -2.53
CA ALA A 17 -6.50 5.40 -2.12
C ALA A 17 -6.70 6.80 -2.73
N GLU A 18 -7.55 6.95 -3.74
CA GLU A 18 -7.80 8.24 -4.43
C GLU A 18 -8.61 9.21 -3.57
N GLY A 19 -9.47 8.68 -2.68
CA GLY A 19 -10.25 9.47 -1.73
C GLY A 19 -9.62 9.55 -0.34
N LYS A 20 -9.95 10.61 0.41
CA LYS A 20 -9.49 10.78 1.80
C LYS A 20 -10.27 9.94 2.82
N ALA A 21 -11.47 9.46 2.47
CA ALA A 21 -12.36 8.77 3.41
C ALA A 21 -11.77 7.44 3.91
N TRP A 22 -11.29 6.60 3.00
CA TRP A 22 -10.77 5.27 3.35
C TRP A 22 -9.53 5.30 4.24
N PRO A 23 -8.49 6.11 3.96
CA PRO A 23 -7.35 6.25 4.86
C PRO A 23 -7.75 6.63 6.29
N ILE A 24 -8.69 7.58 6.43
CA ILE A 24 -9.17 8.04 7.73
C ILE A 24 -9.90 6.93 8.48
N ILE A 25 -10.80 6.22 7.80
CA ILE A 25 -11.58 5.12 8.40
C ILE A 25 -10.63 4.01 8.85
N LEU A 26 -9.71 3.58 7.98
CA LEU A 26 -8.77 2.50 8.29
C LEU A 26 -7.81 2.87 9.43
N GLN A 27 -7.36 4.12 9.48
CA GLN A 27 -6.51 4.59 10.57
C GLN A 27 -7.24 4.53 11.92
N LYS A 28 -8.52 4.93 11.96
CA LYS A 28 -9.35 4.85 13.17
C LYS A 28 -9.62 3.41 13.60
N THR A 29 -9.96 2.54 12.65
CA THR A 29 -10.34 1.15 12.93
C THR A 29 -9.15 0.29 13.33
N LEU A 30 -8.04 0.41 12.60
CA LEU A 30 -6.89 -0.47 12.78
C LEU A 30 -5.87 0.09 13.76
N GLN A 31 -5.94 1.40 14.07
CA GLN A 31 -4.94 2.10 14.90
C GLN A 31 -3.51 1.87 14.40
N LEU A 32 -3.36 1.78 13.08
CA LEU A 32 -2.09 1.58 12.39
C LEU A 32 -1.78 2.76 11.47
N PRO A 33 -0.49 3.03 11.20
CA PRO A 33 -0.10 4.02 10.20
C PRO A 33 -0.62 3.61 8.82
N ILE A 34 -1.51 4.42 8.25
CA ILE A 34 -2.00 4.29 6.87
C ILE A 34 -1.29 5.31 6.00
N GLN A 35 -0.70 4.85 4.90
CA GLN A 35 -0.01 5.69 3.92
C GLN A 35 -0.66 5.49 2.54
N THR A 36 -0.66 6.54 1.73
CA THR A 36 -0.98 6.45 0.30
C THR A 36 0.30 6.67 -0.50
N SER A 37 0.50 5.87 -1.55
CA SER A 37 1.65 6.04 -2.43
C SER A 37 1.40 7.19 -3.42
N PRO A 38 2.41 8.01 -3.77
CA PRO A 38 2.27 8.95 -4.89
C PRO A 38 1.97 8.24 -6.21
N TYR A 39 2.30 6.95 -6.33
CA TYR A 39 1.98 6.11 -7.48
C TYR A 39 0.76 5.21 -7.23
N GLN A 40 -0.14 5.57 -6.32
CA GLN A 40 -1.25 4.72 -5.89
C GLN A 40 -2.04 4.08 -7.03
N SER A 41 -2.33 4.81 -8.11
CA SER A 41 -3.09 4.29 -9.26
C SER A 41 -2.30 3.29 -10.12
N TYR A 42 -0.97 3.26 -10.01
CA TYR A 42 -0.08 2.44 -10.85
C TYR A 42 0.85 1.54 -10.02
N ALA A 43 0.70 1.49 -8.71
CA ALA A 43 1.68 0.86 -7.81
C ALA A 43 1.94 -0.62 -8.13
N GLY A 44 0.91 -1.34 -8.58
CA GLY A 44 1.05 -2.73 -9.03
C GLY A 44 1.90 -2.86 -10.29
N ALA A 45 1.60 -2.06 -11.32
CA ALA A 45 2.35 -2.05 -12.57
C ALA A 45 3.80 -1.59 -12.36
N LEU A 46 4.01 -0.55 -11.55
CA LEU A 46 5.34 -0.05 -11.17
C LEU A 46 6.15 -1.13 -10.45
N GLY A 47 5.54 -1.81 -9.46
CA GLY A 47 6.20 -2.90 -8.74
C GLY A 47 6.60 -4.06 -9.65
N ALA A 48 5.73 -4.43 -10.60
CA ALA A 48 6.04 -5.46 -11.59
C ALA A 48 7.21 -5.07 -12.50
N ALA A 49 7.24 -3.82 -12.98
CA ALA A 49 8.33 -3.30 -13.79
C ALA A 49 9.66 -3.26 -13.03
N MET A 50 9.65 -2.82 -11.76
CA MET A 50 10.85 -2.81 -10.91
C MET A 50 11.38 -4.22 -10.66
N LEU A 51 10.50 -5.20 -10.42
CA LEU A 51 10.90 -6.59 -10.25
C LEU A 51 11.48 -7.20 -11.53
N ALA A 52 10.93 -6.87 -12.70
CA ALA A 52 11.47 -7.29 -13.98
C ALA A 52 12.85 -6.69 -14.23
N ALA A 53 13.01 -5.39 -14.00
CA ALA A 53 14.29 -4.68 -14.16
C ALA A 53 15.38 -5.23 -13.22
N ALA A 54 15.03 -5.57 -11.98
CA ALA A 54 15.97 -6.15 -11.02
C ALA A 54 16.44 -7.57 -11.38
N LYS A 55 15.68 -8.31 -12.20
CA LYS A 55 16.07 -9.65 -12.70
C LYS A 55 16.96 -9.61 -13.93
N THR A 56 16.98 -8.49 -14.64
CA THR A 56 17.82 -8.28 -15.82
C THR A 56 19.22 -7.73 -15.50
N VAL A 57 19.52 -7.47 -14.22
CA VAL A 57 20.83 -7.04 -13.71
C VAL A 57 21.58 -8.22 -13.11
#